data_AF-A0A6L8XZP4-F1
#
_entry.id   AF-A0A6L8XZP4-F1
#
_cell.length_a   1.000
_cell.length_b   1.000
_cell.length_c   1.000
_cell.angle_alpha   90.00
_cell.angle_beta   90.00
_cell.angle_gamma   90.00
#
_symmetry.space_group_name_H-M   'P 1'
#
loop_
_entity.id
_entity.type
_entity.pdbx_description
1 polymer ?
#
loop_
_entity_poly.entity_id
_entity_poly.type
_entity_poly.pdbx_seq_one_letter_code
_entity_poly.pdbx_strand_id
1 'polypeptide(L)'
;MKLKHIALIGSLFPILFSLVLFFGVLISADSDDENSNFSSGITGMNLSAEVLKHQPMVEKYARESGISEYVNVLLAIIQVESGGTAEDVMQSSESLGLPPNSLDTESSIKQGCKYFASLLSSCKNQGIDDLNVAIQSYNYGGGYVGYVAGKGKKHTFNLAESFAREKSGGKKVTYTNPIAVAKNGGWRYGYGNMFYVELLNQYLTVAHFDNATAQAIMNEALKYQGWKYVYGGSNPNTSFDCSGLVQWCYGKAGIS
;
A
#
# COMPACT_ATOMS: atom_id res chain seq x y z
N MET A 1 -3.05 12.29 41.21
CA MET A 1 -2.58 12.11 39.81
C MET A 1 -2.10 10.67 39.53
N LYS A 2 -2.80 9.63 40.02
CA LYS A 2 -2.42 8.24 39.84
C LYS A 2 -3.72 7.43 39.73
N LEU A 3 -3.92 6.71 38.63
CA LEU A 3 -4.88 5.62 38.32
C LEU A 3 -5.37 5.67 36.85
N LYS A 4 -5.65 6.85 36.28
CA LYS A 4 -6.20 6.96 34.92
C LYS A 4 -5.21 6.63 33.79
N HIS A 5 -3.90 6.73 34.02
CA HIS A 5 -2.88 6.40 33.01
C HIS A 5 -2.47 4.93 32.98
N ILE A 6 -2.81 4.14 34.00
CA ILE A 6 -2.48 2.71 34.06
C ILE A 6 -3.47 1.89 33.23
N ALA A 7 -4.74 2.32 33.13
CA ALA A 7 -5.76 1.64 32.34
C ALA A 7 -5.55 1.75 30.81
N LEU A 8 -4.93 2.85 30.34
CA LEU A 8 -4.64 3.09 28.91
C LEU A 8 -3.43 2.30 28.39
N ILE A 9 -2.49 1.94 29.28
CA ILE A 9 -1.32 1.13 28.93
C ILE A 9 -1.68 -0.37 28.95
N GLY A 10 -2.63 -0.78 29.80
CA GLY A 10 -3.10 -2.15 29.89
C GLY A 10 -3.94 -2.65 28.69
N SER A 11 -4.58 -1.75 27.92
CA SER A 11 -5.38 -2.13 26.75
C SER A 11 -4.59 -2.16 25.43
N LEU A 12 -3.46 -1.46 25.35
CA LEU A 12 -2.56 -1.51 24.19
C LEU A 12 -1.66 -2.77 24.18
N PHE A 13 -1.36 -3.30 25.36
CA PHE A 13 -0.43 -4.42 25.53
C PHE A 13 -0.90 -5.75 24.92
N PRO A 14 -2.17 -6.20 25.05
CA PRO A 14 -2.60 -7.47 24.46
C PRO A 14 -2.77 -7.41 22.93
N ILE A 15 -3.08 -6.24 22.36
CA ILE A 15 -3.23 -6.05 20.91
C ILE A 15 -1.86 -6.06 20.21
N LEU A 16 -0.85 -5.46 20.83
CA LEU A 16 0.53 -5.52 20.34
C LEU A 16 1.10 -6.95 20.47
N PHE A 17 0.74 -7.67 21.54
CA PHE A 17 1.21 -9.04 21.81
C PHE A 17 0.57 -10.09 20.87
N SER A 18 -0.70 -9.91 20.47
CA SER A 18 -1.36 -10.81 19.51
C SER A 18 -0.81 -10.66 18.09
N LEU A 19 -0.42 -9.45 17.68
CA LEU A 19 0.25 -9.19 16.39
C LEU A 19 1.66 -9.83 16.33
N VAL A 20 2.40 -9.84 17.45
CA VAL A 20 3.73 -10.49 17.54
C VAL A 20 3.62 -12.01 17.47
N LEU A 21 2.62 -12.61 18.11
CA LEU A 21 2.44 -14.07 18.10
C LEU A 21 1.96 -14.60 16.73
N PHE A 22 1.17 -13.83 15.99
CA PHE A 22 0.69 -14.26 14.66
C PHE A 22 1.81 -14.28 13.61
N PHE A 23 2.80 -13.37 13.71
CA PHE A 23 3.96 -13.35 12.81
C PHE A 23 5.13 -14.23 13.30
N GLY A 24 5.29 -14.44 14.61
CA GLY A 24 6.37 -15.28 15.15
C GLY A 24 6.28 -16.75 14.72
N VAL A 25 5.08 -17.26 14.44
CA VAL A 25 4.86 -18.64 13.97
C VAL A 25 5.25 -18.84 12.50
N LEU A 26 5.27 -17.77 11.69
CA LEU A 26 5.64 -17.86 10.26
C LEU A 26 7.16 -17.88 10.00
N ILE A 27 7.98 -17.57 11.01
CA ILE A 27 9.45 -17.43 10.85
C ILE A 27 10.21 -18.65 11.39
N SER A 28 9.55 -19.54 12.14
CA SER A 28 10.21 -20.72 12.71
C SER A 28 10.20 -21.93 11.79
N ALA A 29 10.72 -21.78 10.57
CA ALA A 29 11.15 -22.88 9.71
C ALA A 29 12.04 -22.34 8.58
N ASP A 30 13.33 -22.14 8.86
CA ASP A 30 14.41 -22.94 8.27
C ASP A 30 15.77 -22.42 8.76
N SER A 31 16.71 -23.33 8.95
CA SER A 31 18.06 -23.07 9.45
C SER A 31 19.07 -23.04 8.30
N ASP A 32 20.12 -22.23 8.49
CA ASP A 32 21.47 -22.33 7.91
C ASP A 32 21.65 -22.14 6.39
N ASP A 33 22.22 -21.00 5.97
CA ASP A 33 23.66 -20.90 5.62
C ASP A 33 24.02 -19.51 5.04
N GLU A 34 25.28 -19.12 5.23
CA GLU A 34 25.83 -17.79 5.00
C GLU A 34 26.04 -17.38 3.52
N ASN A 35 26.01 -16.05 3.33
CA ASN A 35 26.76 -15.24 2.35
C ASN A 35 26.21 -15.13 0.91
N SER A 36 25.49 -14.03 0.61
CA SER A 36 25.54 -13.39 -0.71
C SER A 36 24.98 -11.96 -0.73
N ASN A 37 25.52 -11.18 -1.66
CA ASN A 37 25.25 -9.78 -2.01
C ASN A 37 23.82 -9.27 -1.77
N PHE A 38 23.73 -8.09 -1.14
CA PHE A 38 22.52 -7.34 -0.87
C PHE A 38 21.84 -6.85 -2.16
N SER A 39 21.01 -7.72 -2.75
CA SER A 39 19.79 -7.31 -3.43
C SER A 39 18.76 -7.11 -2.33
N SER A 40 18.33 -5.87 -2.09
CA SER A 40 17.16 -5.60 -1.24
C SER A 40 15.93 -6.14 -1.97
N GLY A 41 15.72 -7.45 -1.88
CA GLY A 41 14.54 -8.13 -2.41
C GLY A 41 13.31 -7.55 -1.72
N ILE A 42 12.63 -6.63 -2.39
CA ILE A 42 11.26 -6.30 -2.04
C ILE A 42 10.48 -7.57 -2.34
N THR A 43 10.19 -8.36 -1.31
CA THR A 43 9.35 -9.55 -1.44
C THR A 43 7.94 -9.06 -1.78
N GLY A 44 7.55 -9.22 -3.05
CA GLY A 44 6.19 -8.93 -3.47
C GLY A 44 5.22 -9.83 -2.71
N MET A 45 4.27 -9.22 -2.01
CA MET A 45 3.21 -9.88 -1.26
C MET A 45 1.89 -9.73 -2.00
N ASN A 46 1.06 -10.77 -1.93
CA ASN A 46 -0.30 -10.72 -2.44
C ASN A 46 -1.22 -9.97 -1.47
N LEU A 47 -2.24 -9.31 -2.01
CA LEU A 47 -3.33 -8.76 -1.21
C LEU A 47 -4.12 -9.88 -0.55
N SER A 48 -4.54 -9.69 0.70
CA SER A 48 -5.35 -10.67 1.43
C SER A 48 -6.77 -10.77 0.86
N ALA A 49 -7.44 -11.90 1.09
CA ALA A 49 -8.86 -12.06 0.75
C ALA A 49 -9.75 -11.03 1.47
N GLU A 50 -9.38 -10.65 2.70
CA GLU A 50 -10.06 -9.60 3.48
C GLU A 50 -9.96 -8.22 2.84
N VAL A 51 -8.91 -7.95 2.07
CA VAL A 51 -8.80 -6.72 1.26
C VAL A 51 -9.56 -6.87 -0.05
N LEU A 52 -9.36 -7.98 -0.76
CA LEU A 52 -9.93 -8.21 -2.10
C LEU A 52 -11.46 -8.20 -2.10
N LYS A 53 -12.13 -8.60 -1.00
CA LYS A 53 -13.60 -8.51 -0.89
C LYS A 53 -14.13 -7.07 -1.05
N HIS A 54 -13.32 -6.05 -0.78
CA HIS A 54 -13.69 -4.64 -0.91
C HIS A 54 -13.52 -4.10 -2.34
N GLN A 55 -12.87 -4.85 -3.24
CA GLN A 55 -12.55 -4.40 -4.61
C GLN A 55 -13.75 -3.83 -5.37
N PRO A 56 -14.95 -4.45 -5.39
CA PRO A 56 -16.09 -3.87 -6.12
C PRO A 56 -16.49 -2.48 -5.62
N MET A 57 -16.37 -2.24 -4.32
CA MET A 57 -16.69 -0.95 -3.70
C MET A 57 -15.57 0.08 -3.95
N VAL A 58 -14.31 -0.35 -3.91
CA VAL A 58 -13.17 0.48 -4.31
C VAL A 58 -13.31 0.91 -5.77
N GLU A 59 -13.62 0.01 -6.69
CA GLU A 59 -13.83 0.32 -8.11
C GLU A 59 -14.98 1.33 -8.33
N LYS A 60 -16.08 1.18 -7.58
CA LYS A 60 -17.21 2.13 -7.61
C LYS A 60 -16.74 3.55 -7.26
N TYR A 61 -16.06 3.74 -6.13
CA TYR A 61 -15.67 5.07 -5.67
C TYR A 61 -14.41 5.63 -6.33
N ALA A 62 -13.52 4.77 -6.81
CA ALA A 62 -12.42 5.17 -7.67
C ALA A 62 -12.95 5.77 -8.98
N ARG A 63 -13.99 5.16 -9.58
CA ARG A 63 -14.68 5.69 -10.75
C ARG A 63 -15.37 7.02 -10.47
N GLU A 64 -16.09 7.12 -9.36
CA GLU A 64 -16.75 8.38 -8.92
C GLU A 64 -15.73 9.51 -8.73
N SER A 65 -14.52 9.17 -8.25
CA SER A 65 -13.44 10.13 -8.01
C SER A 65 -12.51 10.34 -9.22
N GLY A 66 -12.75 9.68 -10.35
CA GLY A 66 -11.96 9.83 -11.58
C GLY A 66 -10.54 9.26 -11.49
N ILE A 67 -10.32 8.20 -10.69
CA ILE A 67 -9.02 7.58 -10.40
C ILE A 67 -9.05 6.04 -10.56
N SER A 68 -9.83 5.54 -11.53
CA SER A 68 -10.05 4.10 -11.74
C SER A 68 -8.76 3.33 -12.03
N GLU A 69 -7.77 3.99 -12.62
CA GLU A 69 -6.45 3.42 -12.93
C GLU A 69 -5.60 3.14 -11.68
N TYR A 70 -6.01 3.65 -10.51
CA TYR A 70 -5.29 3.49 -9.23
C TYR A 70 -5.99 2.51 -8.26
N VAL A 71 -6.93 1.68 -8.72
CA VAL A 71 -7.63 0.69 -7.87
C VAL A 71 -6.64 -0.24 -7.14
N ASN A 72 -5.58 -0.68 -7.81
CA ASN A 72 -4.52 -1.48 -7.19
C ASN A 72 -3.82 -0.74 -6.03
N VAL A 73 -3.53 0.55 -6.19
CA VAL A 73 -2.97 1.42 -5.14
C VAL A 73 -3.93 1.56 -3.97
N LEU A 74 -5.21 1.77 -4.23
CA LEU A 74 -6.23 1.90 -3.19
C LEU A 74 -6.40 0.60 -2.38
N LEU A 75 -6.33 -0.57 -3.02
CA LEU A 75 -6.34 -1.85 -2.33
C LEU A 75 -5.06 -2.07 -1.51
N ALA A 76 -3.90 -1.69 -2.03
CA ALA A 76 -2.65 -1.73 -1.27
C ALA A 76 -2.67 -0.77 -0.06
N ILE A 77 -3.33 0.39 -0.17
CA ILE A 77 -3.60 1.27 0.97
C ILE A 77 -4.45 0.54 2.01
N ILE A 78 -5.58 -0.07 1.64
CA ILE A 78 -6.41 -0.84 2.59
C ILE A 78 -5.60 -1.94 3.28
N GLN A 79 -4.75 -2.65 2.52
CA GLN A 79 -3.88 -3.70 3.04
C GLN A 79 -2.89 -3.18 4.09
N VAL A 80 -2.29 -2.01 3.86
CA VAL A 80 -1.33 -1.41 4.79
C VAL A 80 -2.02 -0.77 5.99
N GLU A 81 -3.18 -0.14 5.81
CA GLU A 81 -3.90 0.59 6.86
C GLU A 81 -4.61 -0.35 7.84
N SER A 82 -5.28 -1.39 7.33
CA SER A 82 -6.15 -2.23 8.16
C SER A 82 -6.09 -3.72 7.86
N GLY A 83 -5.39 -4.12 6.80
CA GLY A 83 -5.48 -5.49 6.28
C GLY A 83 -6.88 -5.88 5.79
N GLY A 84 -7.78 -4.92 5.62
CA GLY A 84 -9.18 -5.13 5.21
C GLY A 84 -10.13 -5.54 6.33
N THR A 85 -9.67 -5.56 7.60
CA THR A 85 -10.44 -6.11 8.74
C THR A 85 -11.07 -5.06 9.65
N ALA A 86 -10.58 -3.81 9.63
CA ALA A 86 -11.20 -2.73 10.40
C ALA A 86 -12.50 -2.27 9.74
N GLU A 87 -13.39 -1.60 10.49
CA GLU A 87 -14.58 -1.01 9.90
C GLU A 87 -14.21 0.20 9.03
N ASP A 88 -13.36 1.09 9.53
CA ASP A 88 -12.67 2.13 8.76
C ASP A 88 -11.48 1.52 8.00
N VAL A 89 -11.78 0.75 6.95
CA VAL A 89 -10.83 -0.07 6.18
C VAL A 89 -9.68 0.73 5.55
N MET A 90 -9.90 2.00 5.21
CA MET A 90 -8.88 2.90 4.64
C MET A 90 -8.24 3.81 5.70
N GLN A 91 -8.62 3.71 6.99
CA GLN A 91 -8.22 4.66 8.04
C GLN A 91 -8.35 6.12 7.59
N SER A 92 -9.50 6.45 6.99
CA SER A 92 -9.72 7.73 6.31
C SER A 92 -10.49 8.73 7.17
N SER A 93 -10.89 8.37 8.40
CA SER A 93 -11.57 9.25 9.36
C SER A 93 -10.81 10.55 9.63
N GLU A 94 -9.51 10.48 9.93
CA GLU A 94 -8.70 11.67 10.24
C GLU A 94 -8.59 12.64 9.06
N SER A 95 -8.72 12.15 7.81
CA SER A 95 -8.74 13.02 6.62
C SER A 95 -9.95 13.95 6.56
N LEU A 96 -11.02 13.63 7.32
CA LEU A 96 -12.19 14.48 7.56
C LEU A 96 -12.13 15.26 8.88
N GLY A 97 -11.04 15.12 9.64
CA GLY A 97 -10.93 15.69 10.98
C GLY A 97 -11.80 14.96 12.02
N LEU A 98 -12.23 13.73 11.73
CA LEU A 98 -12.94 12.88 12.68
C LEU A 98 -11.94 12.13 13.59
N PRO A 99 -12.38 11.67 14.78
CA PRO A 99 -11.61 10.72 15.56
C PRO A 99 -11.25 9.45 14.77
N PRO A 100 -10.13 8.76 15.07
CA PRO A 100 -9.77 7.53 14.38
C PRO A 100 -10.88 6.47 14.47
N ASN A 101 -11.09 5.71 13.39
CA ASN A 101 -12.12 4.65 13.30
C ASN A 101 -13.57 5.13 13.50
N SER A 102 -13.91 6.31 12.98
CA SER A 102 -15.28 6.87 13.08
C SER A 102 -16.19 6.52 11.89
N LEU A 103 -15.61 6.14 10.74
CA LEU A 103 -16.35 5.85 9.52
C LEU A 103 -16.70 4.37 9.41
N ASP A 104 -17.90 4.08 8.91
CA ASP A 104 -18.25 2.75 8.40
C ASP A 104 -17.42 2.40 7.14
N THR A 105 -17.46 1.14 6.71
CA THR A 105 -16.66 0.67 5.57
C THR A 105 -16.96 1.40 4.25
N GLU A 106 -18.22 1.66 3.93
CA GLU A 106 -18.57 2.34 2.67
C GLU A 106 -18.13 3.80 2.70
N SER A 107 -18.37 4.49 3.81
CA SER A 107 -17.92 5.85 4.07
C SER A 107 -16.40 5.97 4.07
N SER A 108 -15.71 4.97 4.64
CA SER A 108 -14.24 4.89 4.66
C SER A 108 -13.65 4.78 3.26
N ILE A 109 -14.17 3.87 2.42
CA ILE A 109 -13.71 3.72 1.03
C ILE A 109 -14.03 4.95 0.21
N LYS A 110 -15.25 5.48 0.33
CA LYS A 110 -15.65 6.71 -0.38
C LYS A 110 -14.73 7.87 -0.04
N GLN A 111 -14.48 8.09 1.26
CA GLN A 111 -13.62 9.16 1.71
C GLN A 111 -12.15 8.92 1.32
N GLY A 112 -11.65 7.69 1.44
CA GLY A 112 -10.28 7.34 1.06
C GLY A 112 -10.00 7.56 -0.42
N CYS A 113 -10.91 7.16 -1.31
CA CYS A 113 -10.83 7.44 -2.75
C CYS A 113 -10.83 8.95 -3.04
N LYS A 114 -11.77 9.69 -2.44
CA LYS A 114 -11.85 11.15 -2.60
C LYS A 114 -10.58 11.85 -2.10
N TYR A 115 -10.05 11.41 -0.97
CA TYR A 115 -8.83 11.98 -0.39
C TYR A 115 -7.62 11.72 -1.28
N PHE A 116 -7.43 10.49 -1.74
CA PHE A 116 -6.33 10.15 -2.64
C PHE A 116 -6.41 10.92 -3.97
N ALA A 117 -7.60 11.06 -4.56
CA ALA A 117 -7.82 11.89 -5.74
C ALA A 117 -7.43 13.37 -5.52
N SER A 118 -7.70 13.92 -4.33
CA SER A 118 -7.30 15.28 -3.97
C SER A 118 -5.77 15.42 -3.88
N LEU A 119 -5.06 14.39 -3.40
CA LEU A 119 -3.60 14.36 -3.31
C LEU A 119 -2.97 14.27 -4.70
N LEU A 120 -3.50 13.42 -5.58
CA LEU A 120 -3.09 13.35 -6.99
C LEU A 120 -3.27 14.69 -7.70
N SER A 121 -4.40 15.35 -7.48
CA SER A 121 -4.68 16.69 -8.03
C SER A 121 -3.70 17.74 -7.48
N SER A 122 -3.38 17.68 -6.19
CA SER A 122 -2.36 18.56 -5.57
C SER A 122 -0.97 18.34 -6.15
N CYS A 123 -0.58 17.07 -6.41
CA CYS A 123 0.69 16.74 -7.06
C CYS A 123 0.75 17.33 -8.47
N LYS A 124 -0.29 17.11 -9.28
CA LYS A 124 -0.40 17.65 -10.64
C LYS A 124 -0.31 19.18 -10.67
N ASN A 125 -1.02 19.86 -9.77
CA ASN A 125 -1.00 21.32 -9.68
C ASN A 125 0.39 21.89 -9.31
N GLN A 126 1.24 21.09 -8.69
CA GLN A 126 2.62 21.45 -8.35
C GLN A 126 3.66 20.90 -9.34
N GLY A 127 3.19 20.25 -10.42
CA GLY A 127 4.01 19.64 -11.46
C GLY A 127 4.83 18.45 -10.95
N ILE A 128 4.26 17.66 -10.04
CA ILE A 128 4.83 16.41 -9.53
C ILE A 128 4.14 15.25 -10.23
N ASP A 129 4.92 14.47 -11.00
CA ASP A 129 4.44 13.27 -11.70
C ASP A 129 4.73 11.97 -10.93
N ASP A 130 5.43 12.05 -9.80
CA ASP A 130 5.81 10.89 -8.99
C ASP A 130 4.66 10.44 -8.06
N LEU A 131 4.04 9.32 -8.40
CA LEU A 131 2.95 8.69 -7.64
C LEU A 131 3.30 8.46 -6.17
N ASN A 132 4.58 8.19 -5.86
CA ASN A 132 5.02 7.95 -4.48
C ASN A 132 4.84 9.19 -3.59
N VAL A 133 4.76 10.39 -4.17
CA VAL A 133 4.45 11.60 -3.43
C VAL A 133 3.00 11.59 -2.96
N ALA A 134 2.05 11.19 -3.82
CA ALA A 134 0.65 11.04 -3.43
C ALA A 134 0.47 9.91 -2.41
N ILE A 135 1.14 8.77 -2.60
CA ILE A 135 1.13 7.63 -1.67
C ILE A 135 1.62 8.06 -0.28
N GLN A 136 2.82 8.65 -0.19
CA GLN A 136 3.34 9.12 1.11
C GLN A 136 2.46 10.20 1.72
N SER A 137 1.84 11.05 0.89
CA SER A 137 0.92 12.11 1.37
C SER A 137 -0.41 11.56 1.87
N TYR A 138 -0.79 10.32 1.56
CA TYR A 138 -1.94 9.68 2.19
C TYR A 138 -1.70 9.55 3.70
N ASN A 139 -0.50 9.11 4.07
CA ASN A 139 -0.09 8.95 5.46
C ASN A 139 0.34 10.26 6.15
N TYR A 140 1.01 11.16 5.43
CA TYR A 140 1.54 12.43 5.98
C TYR A 140 0.62 13.63 5.81
N GLY A 141 -0.43 13.48 5.03
CA GLY A 141 -1.27 14.58 4.58
C GLY A 141 -0.65 15.42 3.47
N GLY A 142 -1.50 16.27 2.86
CA GLY A 142 -1.15 17.08 1.68
C GLY A 142 0.01 18.07 1.87
N GLY A 143 0.41 18.36 3.12
CA GLY A 143 1.59 19.18 3.40
C GLY A 143 2.89 18.56 2.87
N TYR A 144 2.95 17.24 2.72
CA TYR A 144 4.11 16.56 2.14
C TYR A 144 4.27 16.86 0.64
N VAL A 145 3.18 17.03 -0.11
CA VAL A 145 3.23 17.42 -1.53
C VAL A 145 3.97 18.75 -1.68
N GLY A 146 3.61 19.76 -0.88
CA GLY A 146 4.29 21.06 -0.87
C GLY A 146 5.74 20.98 -0.41
N TYR A 147 6.05 20.10 0.53
CA TYR A 147 7.42 19.87 0.99
C TYR A 147 8.34 19.34 -0.12
N VAL A 148 7.82 18.44 -0.97
CA VAL A 148 8.54 17.80 -2.08
C VAL A 148 8.60 18.71 -3.32
N ALA A 149 7.58 19.55 -3.56
CA ALA A 149 7.53 20.45 -4.71
C ALA A 149 8.77 21.37 -4.81
N GLY A 150 9.28 21.84 -3.67
CA GLY A 150 10.50 22.64 -3.59
C GLY A 150 11.81 21.85 -3.51
N LYS A 151 11.79 20.52 -3.56
CA LYS A 151 12.95 19.64 -3.32
C LYS A 151 13.15 18.57 -4.41
N GLY A 152 12.98 18.98 -5.66
CA GLY A 152 13.21 18.10 -6.81
C GLY A 152 11.99 17.31 -7.28
N LYS A 153 10.81 17.54 -6.68
CA LYS A 153 9.51 17.04 -7.18
C LYS A 153 9.38 15.53 -7.28
N LYS A 154 10.24 14.78 -6.58
CA LYS A 154 10.23 13.33 -6.50
C LYS A 154 10.31 12.90 -5.04
N HIS A 155 9.58 11.85 -4.70
CA HIS A 155 9.69 11.19 -3.42
C HIS A 155 11.08 10.55 -3.28
N THR A 156 11.66 10.66 -2.09
CA THR A 156 12.76 9.81 -1.66
C THR A 156 12.55 9.46 -0.19
N PHE A 157 13.10 8.33 0.24
CA PHE A 157 13.09 7.96 1.66
C PHE A 157 13.64 9.08 2.55
N ASN A 158 14.75 9.72 2.16
CA ASN A 158 15.37 10.80 2.93
C ASN A 158 14.44 12.03 3.09
N LEU A 159 13.62 12.33 2.08
CA LEU A 159 12.62 13.40 2.19
C LEU A 159 11.49 13.02 3.14
N ALA A 160 11.03 11.76 3.12
CA ALA A 160 10.02 11.27 4.05
C ALA A 160 10.54 11.27 5.50
N GLU A 161 11.76 10.77 5.71
CA GLU A 161 12.44 10.79 7.01
C GLU A 161 12.63 12.22 7.53
N SER A 162 13.12 13.14 6.70
CA SER A 162 13.33 14.54 7.09
C SER A 162 12.03 15.23 7.44
N PHE A 163 10.96 15.02 6.66
CA PHE A 163 9.64 15.56 6.95
C PHE A 163 9.11 15.07 8.31
N ALA A 164 9.19 13.76 8.58
CA ALA A 164 8.76 13.23 9.87
C ALA A 164 9.66 13.69 11.03
N ARG A 165 10.96 13.86 10.82
CA ARG A 165 11.88 14.44 11.81
C ARG A 165 11.44 15.85 12.20
N GLU A 166 11.18 16.70 11.21
CA GLU A 166 10.73 18.08 11.44
C GLU A 166 9.39 18.11 12.19
N LYS A 167 8.41 17.32 11.74
CA LYS A 167 7.06 17.28 12.34
C LYS A 167 7.02 16.67 13.75
N SER A 168 7.92 15.72 14.04
CA SER A 168 8.01 15.08 15.36
C SER A 168 8.89 15.84 16.36
N GLY A 169 9.59 16.90 15.93
CA GLY A 169 10.61 17.55 16.75
C GLY A 169 11.80 16.62 17.06
N GLY A 170 12.11 15.70 16.15
CA GLY A 170 13.19 14.73 16.30
C GLY A 170 12.90 13.54 17.23
N LYS A 171 11.67 13.41 17.73
CA LYS A 171 11.29 12.28 18.61
C LYS A 171 11.19 10.99 17.81
N LYS A 172 11.91 9.95 18.26
CA LYS A 172 11.87 8.61 17.69
C LYS A 172 10.92 7.71 18.48
N VAL A 173 10.35 6.73 17.80
CA VAL A 173 9.55 5.64 18.38
C VAL A 173 10.05 4.31 17.84
N THR A 174 10.01 3.27 18.68
CA THR A 174 10.34 1.91 18.27
C THR A 174 9.38 1.45 17.18
N TYR A 175 9.93 0.83 16.14
CA TYR A 175 9.17 0.29 15.03
C TYR A 175 9.89 -0.95 14.47
N THR A 176 9.47 -2.11 14.94
CA THR A 176 10.14 -3.40 14.69
C THR A 176 9.70 -4.07 13.38
N ASN A 177 9.13 -3.31 12.44
CA ASN A 177 8.86 -3.84 11.12
C ASN A 177 10.20 -4.25 10.45
N PRO A 178 10.30 -5.41 9.79
CA PRO A 178 11.54 -5.89 9.18
C PRO A 178 12.23 -4.88 8.25
N ILE A 179 11.45 -4.09 7.48
CA ILE A 179 12.00 -3.03 6.61
C ILE A 179 12.74 -2.00 7.45
N ALA A 180 12.15 -1.55 8.55
CA ALA A 180 12.76 -0.57 9.44
C ALA A 180 13.95 -1.17 10.20
N VAL A 181 13.86 -2.42 10.65
CA VAL A 181 14.95 -3.14 11.32
C VAL A 181 16.18 -3.20 10.40
N ALA A 182 15.99 -3.65 9.16
CA ALA A 182 17.06 -3.73 8.18
C ALA A 182 17.63 -2.35 7.80
N LYS A 183 16.78 -1.32 7.71
CA LYS A 183 17.20 0.03 7.30
C LYS A 183 17.99 0.77 8.38
N ASN A 184 17.50 0.75 9.62
CA ASN A 184 17.97 1.68 10.65
C ASN A 184 17.98 1.12 12.08
N GLY A 185 17.77 -0.20 12.25
CA GLY A 185 17.73 -0.85 13.56
C GLY A 185 16.35 -0.83 14.23
N GLY A 186 15.28 -0.48 13.50
CA GLY A 186 13.91 -0.69 13.95
C GLY A 186 13.28 0.50 14.66
N TRP A 187 13.35 1.68 14.04
CA TRP A 187 12.70 2.89 14.55
C TRP A 187 12.15 3.77 13.44
N ARG A 188 11.23 4.67 13.80
CA ARG A 188 10.77 5.79 12.96
C ARG A 188 10.61 7.06 13.77
N TYR A 189 10.53 8.20 13.10
CA TYR A 189 10.10 9.43 13.76
C TYR A 189 8.62 9.37 14.15
N GLY A 190 8.27 10.02 15.26
CA GLY A 190 6.93 10.00 15.87
C GLY A 190 5.87 10.81 15.11
N TYR A 191 5.92 10.80 13.78
CA TYR A 191 4.96 11.46 12.90
C TYR A 191 4.75 10.62 11.63
N GLY A 192 3.52 10.13 11.43
CA GLY A 192 3.17 9.17 10.37
C GLY A 192 4.15 7.99 10.30
N ASN A 193 4.37 7.46 9.10
CA ASN A 193 5.30 6.37 8.82
C ASN A 193 6.20 6.72 7.64
N MET A 194 7.50 6.91 7.90
CA MET A 194 8.50 7.23 6.86
C MET A 194 8.81 6.08 5.91
N PHE A 195 8.33 4.87 6.23
CA PHE A 195 8.43 3.68 5.40
C PHE A 195 7.15 3.41 4.59
N TYR A 196 6.17 4.32 4.58
CA TYR A 196 4.85 4.05 4.03
C TYR A 196 4.87 3.63 2.56
N VAL A 197 5.65 4.33 1.73
CA VAL A 197 5.84 3.94 0.31
C VAL A 197 6.47 2.56 0.17
N GLU A 198 7.48 2.23 0.98
CA GLU A 198 8.13 0.90 0.96
C GLU A 198 7.15 -0.20 1.39
N LEU A 199 6.32 0.06 2.40
CA LEU A 199 5.28 -0.87 2.85
C LEU A 199 4.24 -1.15 1.77
N LEU A 200 3.77 -0.09 1.10
CA LEU A 200 2.76 -0.19 0.06
C LEU A 200 3.29 -0.90 -1.18
N ASN A 201 4.54 -0.61 -1.55
CA ASN A 201 5.17 -1.19 -2.74
C ASN A 201 5.34 -2.71 -2.64
N GLN A 202 5.39 -3.29 -1.45
CA GLN A 202 5.33 -4.76 -1.30
C GLN A 202 4.06 -5.36 -1.92
N TYR A 203 2.95 -4.62 -1.99
CA TYR A 203 1.67 -5.08 -2.54
C TYR A 203 1.39 -4.54 -3.95
N LEU A 204 2.24 -3.64 -4.45
CA LEU A 204 2.15 -3.09 -5.80
C LEU A 204 3.19 -3.67 -6.75
N THR A 205 4.21 -4.34 -6.23
CA THR A 205 5.09 -5.16 -7.03
C THR A 205 4.29 -6.28 -7.69
N VAL A 206 4.13 -6.15 -9.01
CA VAL A 206 3.93 -7.30 -9.88
C VAL A 206 5.05 -8.28 -9.54
N ALA A 207 4.69 -9.51 -9.17
CA ALA A 207 5.67 -10.55 -8.89
C ALA A 207 6.75 -10.53 -9.99
N HIS A 208 7.98 -10.28 -9.58
CA HIS A 208 9.11 -10.41 -10.48
C HIS A 208 9.39 -11.90 -10.60
N PHE A 209 9.21 -12.45 -11.79
CA PHE A 209 9.54 -13.82 -12.10
C PHE A 209 10.92 -13.84 -12.74
N ASP A 210 11.87 -14.56 -12.13
CA ASP A 210 13.20 -14.75 -12.71
C ASP A 210 13.13 -15.44 -14.08
N ASN A 211 12.05 -16.17 -14.34
CA ASN A 211 11.73 -16.69 -15.65
C ASN A 211 11.15 -15.57 -16.56
N ALA A 212 11.93 -15.17 -17.57
CA ALA A 212 11.56 -14.13 -18.51
C ALA A 212 10.22 -14.36 -19.22
N THR A 213 9.87 -15.62 -19.48
CA THR A 213 8.59 -15.99 -20.11
C THR A 213 7.42 -15.78 -19.16
N ALA A 214 7.54 -16.22 -17.92
CA ALA A 214 6.52 -15.98 -16.89
C ALA A 214 6.32 -14.47 -16.66
N GLN A 215 7.42 -13.69 -16.63
CA GLN A 215 7.34 -12.24 -16.52
C GLN A 215 6.63 -11.61 -17.71
N ALA A 216 6.91 -12.04 -18.94
CA ALA A 216 6.25 -11.53 -20.14
C ALA A 216 4.75 -11.84 -20.15
N ILE A 217 4.36 -13.06 -19.77
CA ILE A 217 2.96 -13.48 -19.66
C ILE A 217 2.22 -12.58 -18.65
N MET A 218 2.79 -12.40 -17.46
CA MET A 218 2.16 -11.62 -16.40
C MET A 218 2.11 -10.13 -16.71
N ASN A 219 3.17 -9.57 -17.32
CA ASN A 219 3.18 -8.19 -17.80
C ASN A 219 2.08 -7.93 -18.84
N GLU A 220 1.78 -8.90 -19.70
CA GLU A 220 0.67 -8.78 -20.65
C GLU A 220 -0.68 -8.92 -19.94
N ALA A 221 -0.85 -9.93 -19.08
CA ALA A 221 -2.10 -10.22 -18.38
C ALA A 221 -2.59 -9.03 -17.53
N LEU A 222 -1.67 -8.37 -16.84
CA LEU A 222 -1.99 -7.25 -15.94
C LEU A 222 -2.54 -6.02 -16.67
N LYS A 223 -2.31 -5.87 -17.98
CA LYS A 223 -2.95 -4.81 -18.78
C LYS A 223 -4.47 -4.92 -18.80
N TYR A 224 -4.99 -6.11 -18.53
CA TYR A 224 -6.42 -6.42 -18.55
C TYR A 224 -6.99 -6.66 -17.15
N GLN A 225 -6.24 -6.37 -16.09
CA GLN A 225 -6.75 -6.47 -14.73
C GLN A 225 -7.95 -5.53 -14.55
N GLY A 226 -9.04 -6.06 -13.97
CA GLY A 226 -10.29 -5.32 -13.78
C GLY A 226 -11.21 -5.25 -15.02
N TRP A 227 -10.82 -5.86 -16.15
CA TRP A 227 -11.69 -5.93 -17.32
C TRP A 227 -12.86 -6.90 -17.10
N LYS A 228 -14.01 -6.59 -17.71
CA LYS A 228 -15.22 -7.39 -17.58
C LYS A 228 -15.07 -8.74 -18.29
N TYR A 229 -15.45 -9.83 -17.63
CA TYR A 229 -15.55 -11.15 -18.25
C TYR A 229 -16.53 -11.14 -19.44
N VAL A 230 -16.11 -11.68 -20.57
CA VAL A 230 -16.95 -11.83 -21.77
C VAL A 230 -16.80 -13.26 -22.30
N TYR A 231 -17.87 -14.04 -22.22
CA TYR A 231 -17.90 -15.42 -22.73
C TYR A 231 -17.55 -15.44 -24.24
N GLY A 232 -16.54 -16.23 -24.63
CA GLY A 232 -16.03 -16.28 -26.00
C GLY A 232 -15.04 -15.17 -26.35
N GLY A 233 -14.73 -14.26 -25.42
CA GLY A 233 -13.73 -13.21 -25.60
C GLY A 233 -12.31 -13.77 -25.58
N SER A 234 -11.49 -13.36 -26.55
CA SER A 234 -10.12 -13.89 -26.72
C SER A 234 -9.09 -12.84 -27.15
N ASN A 235 -9.47 -11.56 -27.14
CA ASN A 235 -8.59 -10.45 -27.51
C ASN A 235 -9.05 -9.13 -26.87
N PRO A 236 -8.19 -8.10 -26.81
CA PRO A 236 -8.50 -6.84 -26.15
C PRO A 236 -9.70 -6.06 -26.73
N ASN A 237 -10.17 -6.36 -27.94
CA ASN A 237 -11.34 -5.67 -28.50
C ASN A 237 -12.65 -6.25 -27.97
N THR A 238 -12.63 -7.51 -27.50
CA THR A 238 -13.82 -8.22 -27.01
C THR A 238 -13.81 -8.42 -25.50
N SER A 239 -12.74 -7.98 -24.82
CA SER A 239 -12.35 -8.55 -23.52
C SER A 239 -12.13 -10.07 -23.62
N PHE A 240 -12.09 -10.75 -22.47
CA PHE A 240 -11.66 -12.13 -22.36
C PHE A 240 -12.62 -13.01 -21.56
N ASP A 241 -12.68 -14.29 -21.93
CA ASP A 241 -13.00 -15.38 -21.00
C ASP A 241 -11.71 -15.98 -20.41
N CYS A 242 -11.84 -17.03 -19.59
CA CYS A 242 -10.69 -17.63 -18.89
C CYS A 242 -9.63 -18.17 -19.86
N SER A 243 -10.04 -18.97 -20.85
CA SER A 243 -9.13 -19.55 -21.83
C SER A 243 -8.59 -18.53 -22.82
N GLY A 244 -9.40 -17.54 -23.20
CA GLY A 244 -9.01 -16.48 -24.12
C GLY A 244 -7.94 -15.56 -23.54
N LEU A 245 -8.02 -15.24 -22.25
CA LEU A 245 -6.98 -14.45 -21.56
C LEU A 245 -5.65 -15.20 -21.54
N VAL A 246 -5.67 -16.49 -21.14
CA VAL A 246 -4.47 -17.33 -21.11
C VAL A 246 -3.85 -17.46 -22.49
N GLN A 247 -4.66 -17.80 -23.50
CA GLN A 247 -4.21 -17.95 -24.89
C GLN A 247 -3.57 -16.65 -25.40
N TRP A 248 -4.20 -15.50 -25.16
CA TRP A 248 -3.67 -14.21 -25.59
C TRP A 248 -2.33 -13.89 -24.94
N CYS A 249 -2.22 -14.03 -23.62
CA CYS A 249 -1.01 -13.66 -22.88
C CYS A 249 0.16 -14.59 -23.22
N TYR A 250 -0.09 -15.90 -23.36
CA TYR A 250 0.92 -16.85 -23.82
C TYR A 250 1.35 -16.56 -25.28
N GLY A 251 0.39 -16.24 -26.16
CA GLY A 251 0.67 -15.84 -27.54
C GLY A 251 1.57 -14.61 -27.62
N LYS A 252 1.36 -13.62 -26.74
CA LYS A 252 2.22 -12.42 -26.63
C LYS A 252 3.62 -12.72 -26.09
N ALA A 253 3.77 -13.80 -25.34
CA ALA A 253 5.07 -14.35 -24.91
C ALA A 253 5.69 -15.31 -25.95
N GLY A 254 5.09 -15.47 -27.12
CA GLY A 254 5.60 -16.33 -28.20
C GLY A 254 5.29 -17.82 -28.03
N ILE A 255 4.30 -18.18 -27.21
CA ILE A 255 3.88 -19.56 -26.95
C ILE A 255 2.50 -19.79 -27.56
N SER A 256 2.35 -20.86 -28.33
CA SER A 256 1.13 -21.23 -29.06
C SER A 256 0.62 -22.61 -28.68
#